data_AF-A0A9E1K1R2-F1
#
_entry.id   AF-A0A9E1K1R2-F1
#
_cell.length_a   1.000
_cell.length_b   1.000
_cell.length_c   1.000
_cell.angle_alpha   90.00
_cell.angle_beta   90.00
_cell.angle_gamma   90.00
#
_symmetry.space_group_name_H-M   'P 1'
#
loop_
_entity.id
_entity.type
_entity.pdbx_description
1 polymer ?
#
loop_
_entity_poly.entity_id
_entity_poly.type
_entity_poly.pdbx_seq_one_letter_code
_entity_poly.pdbx_strand_id
1 'polypeptide(L)'
;KSGQLPISKGLIVNKDDKIRRALIMGLICHFEVNILKLEQRFCFIFTNYFAESVEKLQQMQNDGLIEFNSHSIIVMERGKLLVRNICMVFDSYLGSTEASFSKTI
;
A
#
# COMPACT_ATOMS: atom_id res chain seq x y z
N LYS A 1 -32.94 -2.62 -27.24
CA LYS A 1 -33.63 -2.89 -25.96
C LYS A 1 -32.79 -3.91 -25.20
N SER A 2 -31.71 -3.50 -24.56
CA SER A 2 -31.59 -2.81 -23.25
C SER A 2 -31.58 -3.82 -22.11
N GLY A 3 -30.48 -3.88 -21.36
CA GLY A 3 -30.43 -4.64 -20.12
C GLY A 3 -29.06 -5.10 -19.62
N GLN A 4 -27.95 -4.93 -20.36
CA GLN A 4 -26.63 -5.10 -19.75
C GLN A 4 -26.36 -3.91 -18.83
N LEU A 5 -26.67 -4.10 -17.55
CA LEU A 5 -26.38 -3.13 -16.50
C LEU A 5 -24.88 -2.80 -16.56
N PRO A 6 -24.51 -1.54 -16.79
CA PRO A 6 -23.12 -1.15 -16.78
C PRO A 6 -22.60 -1.33 -15.36
N ILE A 7 -21.57 -2.16 -15.23
CA ILE A 7 -20.57 -2.23 -14.16
C ILE A 7 -20.66 -0.98 -13.30
N SER A 8 -21.13 -1.13 -12.08
CA SER A 8 -21.34 -0.03 -11.14
C SER A 8 -20.00 0.62 -10.78
N LYS A 9 -19.51 1.49 -11.67
CA LYS A 9 -18.43 2.47 -11.44
C LYS A 9 -18.99 3.63 -10.61
N GLY A 10 -19.64 3.29 -9.50
CA GLY A 10 -20.09 4.25 -8.51
C GLY A 10 -18.91 4.62 -7.62
N LEU A 11 -18.21 5.71 -7.95
CA LEU A 11 -17.47 6.52 -6.98
C LEU A 11 -16.53 5.74 -6.02
N ILE A 12 -15.75 4.79 -6.56
CA ILE A 12 -14.87 3.96 -5.73
C ILE A 12 -13.55 4.71 -5.47
N VAL A 13 -13.55 5.59 -4.46
CA VAL A 13 -12.31 5.79 -3.69
C VAL A 13 -12.07 4.47 -2.97
N ASN A 14 -11.26 3.61 -3.60
CA ASN A 14 -11.13 2.19 -3.30
C ASN A 14 -10.68 2.02 -1.86
N LYS A 15 -11.27 1.04 -1.17
CA LYS A 15 -10.81 0.61 0.16
C LYS A 15 -9.29 0.39 0.16
N ASP A 16 -8.75 -0.11 -0.97
CA ASP A 16 -7.31 -0.21 -1.28
C ASP A 16 -6.57 1.14 -1.15
N ASP A 17 -7.00 2.17 -1.89
CA ASP A 17 -6.38 3.50 -1.83
C ASP A 17 -6.35 4.06 -0.41
N LYS A 18 -7.42 3.84 0.36
CA LYS A 18 -7.49 4.28 1.77
C LYS A 18 -6.52 3.52 2.67
N ILE A 19 -6.40 2.21 2.49
CA ILE A 19 -5.43 1.37 3.23
C ILE A 19 -4.01 1.80 2.89
N ARG A 20 -3.67 1.87 1.60
CA ARG A 20 -2.33 2.26 1.12
C ARG A 20 -1.97 3.67 1.55
N ARG A 21 -2.87 4.63 1.40
CA ARG A 21 -2.65 6.02 1.83
C ARG A 21 -2.42 6.11 3.34
N ALA A 22 -3.21 5.39 4.16
CA ALA A 22 -3.03 5.40 5.61
C ALA A 22 -1.68 4.81 6.02
N LEU A 23 -1.26 3.74 5.35
CA LEU A 23 0.03 3.10 5.60
C LEU A 23 1.19 4.00 5.17
N ILE A 24 1.19 4.50 3.92
CA ILE A 24 2.24 5.37 3.38
C ILE A 24 2.36 6.65 4.22
N MET A 25 1.22 7.24 4.64
CA MET A 25 1.23 8.43 5.49
C MET A 25 1.86 8.13 6.86
N GLY A 26 1.58 6.97 7.45
CA GLY A 26 2.22 6.56 8.70
C GLY A 26 3.74 6.41 8.57
N LEU A 27 4.20 5.80 7.47
CA LEU A 27 5.64 5.65 7.21
C LEU A 27 6.34 7.00 6.96
N ILE A 28 5.71 7.93 6.24
CA ILE A 28 6.31 9.24 5.95
C ILE A 28 6.29 10.17 7.17
N CYS A 29 5.16 10.25 7.89
CA CYS A 29 5.00 11.21 8.98
C CYS A 29 5.55 10.72 10.31
N HIS A 30 5.46 9.42 10.58
CA HIS A 30 5.77 8.85 11.88
C HIS A 30 6.92 7.85 11.84
N PHE A 31 7.37 7.43 10.65
CA PHE A 31 8.34 6.35 10.49
C PHE A 31 7.89 5.04 11.18
N GLU A 32 6.59 4.90 11.44
CA GLU A 32 5.99 3.77 12.12
C GLU A 32 4.55 3.58 11.66
N VAL A 33 4.15 2.32 11.48
CA VAL A 33 2.77 1.90 11.24
C VAL A 33 2.42 0.75 12.17
N ASN A 34 1.31 0.88 12.88
CA ASN A 34 0.73 -0.22 13.64
C ASN A 34 -0.21 -1.03 12.73
N ILE A 35 0.19 -2.26 12.42
CA ILE A 35 -0.51 -3.17 11.52
C ILE A 35 -1.86 -3.57 12.13
N LEU A 36 -1.89 -3.95 13.41
CA LEU A 36 -3.14 -4.38 14.08
C LEU A 36 -4.22 -3.29 14.04
N LYS A 37 -3.85 -2.03 14.30
CA LYS A 37 -4.78 -0.90 14.19
C LYS A 37 -5.27 -0.70 12.76
N LEU A 38 -4.41 -0.93 11.77
CA LEU A 38 -4.76 -0.81 10.36
C LEU A 38 -5.74 -1.93 9.95
N GLU A 39 -5.43 -3.17 10.30
CA GLU A 39 -6.26 -4.35 10.07
C GLU A 39 -7.65 -4.21 10.69
N GLN A 40 -7.72 -3.76 11.96
CA GLN A 40 -8.99 -3.51 12.64
C GLN A 40 -9.79 -2.39 11.98
N ARG A 41 -9.13 -1.27 11.65
CA ARG A 41 -9.79 -0.10 11.04
C ARG A 41 -10.41 -0.40 9.68
N PHE A 42 -9.75 -1.23 8.88
CA PHE A 42 -10.18 -1.53 7.51
C PHE A 42 -10.74 -2.95 7.35
N CYS A 43 -10.78 -3.76 8.41
CA CYS A 43 -11.24 -5.15 8.40
C CYS A 43 -10.58 -5.97 7.26
N PHE A 44 -9.26 -6.17 7.37
CA PHE A 44 -8.46 -7.00 6.45
C PHE A 44 -7.28 -7.64 7.18
N ILE A 45 -6.64 -8.63 6.55
CA ILE A 45 -5.42 -9.28 7.05
C ILE A 45 -4.24 -8.78 6.23
N PHE A 46 -3.27 -8.15 6.88
CA PHE A 46 -2.13 -7.47 6.26
C PHE A 46 -1.24 -8.44 5.48
N THR A 47 -0.86 -9.55 6.08
CA THR A 47 0.02 -10.55 5.45
C THR A 47 -0.60 -11.15 4.19
N ASN A 48 -1.92 -11.32 4.16
CA ASN A 48 -2.63 -11.82 2.99
C ASN A 48 -2.82 -10.74 1.92
N TYR A 49 -3.08 -9.50 2.33
CA TYR A 49 -3.34 -8.38 1.42
C TYR A 49 -2.07 -7.86 0.75
N PHE A 50 -0.95 -7.88 1.47
CA PHE A 50 0.35 -7.40 1.04
C PHE A 50 1.36 -8.53 0.88
N ALA A 51 0.92 -9.74 0.52
CA ALA A 51 1.78 -10.93 0.44
C ALA A 51 3.04 -10.71 -0.41
N GLU A 52 2.90 -10.10 -1.59
CA GLU A 52 4.05 -9.76 -2.46
C GLU A 52 4.97 -8.68 -1.85
N SER A 53 4.38 -7.75 -1.09
CA SER A 53 5.13 -6.70 -0.39
C SER A 53 5.87 -7.27 0.83
N VAL A 54 5.34 -8.29 1.50
CA VAL A 54 5.94 -8.92 2.69
C VAL A 54 7.33 -9.47 2.40
N GLU A 55 7.54 -10.11 1.24
CA GLU A 55 8.87 -10.59 0.84
C GLU A 55 9.88 -9.44 0.72
N LYS A 56 9.46 -8.31 0.11
CA LYS A 56 10.30 -7.11 -0.01
C LYS A 56 10.58 -6.47 1.35
N LEU A 57 9.61 -6.48 2.27
CA LEU A 57 9.81 -6.01 3.64
C LEU A 57 10.83 -6.85 4.40
N GLN A 58 10.82 -8.17 4.22
CA GLN A 58 11.81 -9.04 4.83
C GLN A 58 13.23 -8.74 4.31
N GLN A 59 13.39 -8.46 3.01
CA GLN A 59 14.68 -8.03 2.45
C GLN A 59 15.13 -6.70 3.07
N MET A 60 14.24 -5.69 3.10
CA MET A 60 14.54 -4.39 3.72
C MET A 60 14.86 -4.49 5.22
N GLN A 61 14.26 -5.46 5.92
CA GLN A 61 14.59 -5.76 7.31
C GLN A 61 15.99 -6.35 7.44
N ASN A 62 16.35 -7.31 6.58
CA ASN A 62 17.70 -7.89 6.57
C ASN A 62 18.77 -6.85 6.26
N ASP A 63 18.45 -5.86 5.43
CA ASP A 63 19.32 -4.72 5.13
C ASP A 63 19.37 -3.66 6.27
N GLY A 64 18.59 -3.85 7.34
CA GLY A 64 18.54 -2.94 8.49
C GLY A 64 17.86 -1.60 8.18
N LEU A 65 17.00 -1.56 7.17
CA LEU A 65 16.24 -0.37 6.78
C LEU A 65 14.94 -0.24 7.58
N ILE A 66 14.32 -1.36 7.91
CA ILE A 66 13.08 -1.42 8.69
C ILE A 66 13.16 -2.51 9.76
N GLU A 67 12.31 -2.38 10.78
CA GLU A 67 11.91 -3.48 11.65
C GLU A 67 10.47 -3.85 11.29
N PHE A 68 10.23 -5.11 10.93
CA PHE A 68 8.95 -5.60 10.49
C PHE A 68 8.54 -6.85 11.27
N ASN A 69 7.38 -6.77 11.92
CA ASN A 69 6.77 -7.90 12.61
C ASN A 69 5.26 -7.91 12.35
N SER A 70 4.54 -8.90 12.89
CA SER A 70 3.08 -9.02 12.68
C SER A 70 2.25 -7.88 13.29
N HIS A 71 2.83 -7.05 14.15
CA HIS A 71 2.15 -5.99 14.89
C HIS A 71 2.46 -4.59 14.34
N SER A 72 3.68 -4.37 13.84
CA SER A 72 4.14 -3.05 13.39
C SER A 72 5.22 -3.11 12.31
N ILE A 73 5.34 -1.99 11.60
CA ILE A 73 6.45 -1.65 10.70
C ILE A 73 7.10 -0.39 11.27
N ILE A 74 8.40 -0.41 11.52
CA ILE A 74 9.17 0.73 12.00
C ILE A 74 10.31 0.98 11.02
N VAL A 75 10.49 2.22 10.58
CA VAL A 75 11.61 2.61 9.71
C VAL A 75 12.81 2.96 10.58
N MET A 76 13.90 2.22 10.41
CA MET A 76 15.15 2.45 11.13
C MET A 76 15.84 3.73 10.63
N GLU A 77 16.79 4.27 11.39
CA GLU A 77 17.54 5.49 11.00
C GLU A 77 18.11 5.41 9.58
N ARG A 78 18.66 4.25 9.18
CA ARG A 78 19.20 4.03 7.83
C ARG A 78 18.11 4.04 6.76
N GLY A 79 16.93 3.53 7.09
CA GLY A 79 15.77 3.49 6.21
C GLY A 79 15.09 4.85 6.02
N LYS A 80 15.26 5.82 6.92
CA LYS A 80 14.63 7.15 6.79
C LYS A 80 15.05 7.87 5.51
N LEU A 81 16.32 7.74 5.12
CA LEU A 81 16.84 8.28 3.86
C LEU A 81 16.20 7.62 2.62
N LEU A 82 15.72 6.39 2.78
CA LEU A 82 15.11 5.57 1.72
C LEU A 82 13.60 5.40 1.92
N VAL A 83 12.96 6.26 2.74
CA VAL A 83 11.54 6.12 3.09
C VAL A 83 10.63 6.10 1.87
N ARG A 84 10.98 6.82 0.79
CA ARG A 84 10.24 6.75 -0.48
C ARG A 84 10.28 5.35 -1.10
N ASN A 85 11.45 4.71 -1.11
CA ASN A 85 11.60 3.36 -1.66
C ASN A 85 10.79 2.35 -0.83
N ILE A 86 10.77 2.51 0.50
CA ILE A 86 9.94 1.70 1.39
C ILE A 86 8.45 1.92 1.08
N CYS A 87 8.01 3.17 0.88
CA CYS A 87 6.62 3.48 0.55
C CYS A 87 6.20 2.92 -0.82
N MET A 88 7.10 2.90 -1.80
CA MET A 88 6.83 2.34 -3.13
C MET A 88 6.50 0.83 -3.11
N VAL A 89 6.95 0.09 -2.09
CA VAL A 89 6.57 -1.32 -1.89
C VAL A 89 5.07 -1.49 -1.68
N PHE A 90 4.41 -0.45 -1.18
CA PHE A 90 2.98 -0.41 -0.89
C PHE A 90 2.18 0.40 -1.91
N ASP A 91 2.83 0.98 -2.91
CA ASP A 91 2.14 1.76 -3.93
C ASP A 91 1.80 0.87 -5.13
N SER A 92 0.51 0.55 -5.31
CA SER A 92 0.03 -0.24 -6.45
C SER A 92 0.06 0.54 -7.77
N TYR A 93 0.30 1.86 -7.74
CA TYR A 93 0.27 2.67 -8.96
C TYR A 93 1.42 2.38 -9.94
N LEU A 94 2.48 1.70 -9.50
CA LEU A 94 3.56 1.27 -10.41
C LEU A 94 3.16 0.13 -11.37
N GLY A 95 2.08 -0.60 -11.09
CA GLY A 95 1.59 -1.72 -11.92
C GLY A 95 0.33 -1.42 -12.73
N SER A 96 -0.32 -0.27 -12.53
CA SER A 96 -1.54 0.13 -13.25
C SER A 96 -1.38 1.48 -13.91
N THR A 97 -0.24 1.70 -14.54
CA THR A 97 -0.21 2.61 -15.69
C THR A 97 -0.41 1.77 -16.94
N GLU A 98 -1.64 1.34 -17.20
CA GLU A 98 -2.10 1.36 -18.60
C GLU A 98 -2.14 2.83 -19.02
N ALA A 99 -0.96 3.37 -19.31
CA ALA A 99 -0.84 4.52 -20.16
C ALA A 99 -1.30 4.06 -21.55
N SER A 100 -2.58 4.27 -21.86
CA SER A 100 -3.02 4.34 -23.24
C SER A 100 -4.22 5.26 -23.41
N PHE A 101 -3.87 6.55 -23.59
CA PHE A 101 -4.41 7.52 -24.53
C PHE A 101 -5.93 7.75 -24.58
N SER A 102 -6.32 8.97 -24.15
CA SER A 102 -7.46 9.68 -24.73
C SER A 102 -7.39 9.59 -26.25
N LYS A 103 -8.32 8.86 -26.87
CA LYS A 103 -8.62 9.09 -28.28
C LYS A 103 -9.51 10.33 -28.35
N THR A 104 -8.86 11.41 -28.78
CA THR A 104 -9.40 12.59 -29.44
C THR A 104 -10.55 12.22 -30.40
N ILE A 105 -11.60 13.03 -30.37
CA ILE A 105 -12.72 13.05 -31.31
C ILE A 105 -12.27 13.57 -32.66
#